data_AF-A0A3D4Z3K7-F1
#
_entry.id   AF-A0A3D4Z3K7-F1
#
_cell.length_a   1.000
_cell.length_b   1.000
_cell.length_c   1.000
_cell.angle_alpha   90.00
_cell.angle_beta   90.00
_cell.angle_gamma   90.00
#
_symmetry.space_group_name_H-M   'P 1'
#
loop_
_entity.id
_entity.type
_entity.pdbx_description
1 polymer ?
#
loop_
_entity_poly.entity_id
_entity_poly.type
_entity_poly.pdbx_seq_one_letter_code
_entity_poly.pdbx_strand_id
1 'polypeptide(L)'
;TLIPDSPNKPYDMKVLIKSTIDDGYFFEIGPDFAKNILIGFGRYNGRVAGIVANQPQVLAGCLDIDASLKAARFVRFCDAFNIPLVTFVDV
;
A
#
# COMPACT_ATOMS: atom_id res chain seq x y z
N THR A 1 16.62 -7.14 8.16
CA THR A 1 16.13 -5.81 7.79
C THR A 1 15.29 -5.96 6.53
N LEU A 2 14.05 -5.49 6.51
CA LEU A 2 13.13 -5.66 5.37
C LEU A 2 13.45 -4.72 4.21
N ILE A 3 14.01 -3.55 4.51
CA ILE A 3 14.53 -2.60 3.55
C ILE A 3 16.00 -2.96 3.29
N PRO A 4 16.40 -3.24 2.04
CA PRO A 4 17.79 -3.53 1.71
C PRO A 4 18.67 -2.26 1.78
N ASP A 5 19.91 -2.41 2.22
CA ASP A 5 20.87 -1.30 2.30
C ASP A 5 21.29 -0.77 0.92
N SER A 6 21.06 -1.55 -0.13
CA SER A 6 21.30 -1.14 -1.52
C SER A 6 20.03 -0.53 -2.12
N PRO A 7 20.07 0.73 -2.58
CA PRO A 7 18.89 1.44 -3.11
C PRO A 7 18.33 0.80 -4.39
N ASN A 8 19.13 -0.01 -5.10
CA ASN A 8 18.72 -0.65 -6.35
C ASN A 8 18.06 -2.02 -6.15
N LYS A 9 17.95 -2.50 -4.91
CA LYS A 9 17.38 -3.82 -4.65
C LYS A 9 15.89 -3.67 -4.35
N PRO A 10 14.99 -4.11 -5.26
CA PRO A 10 13.56 -4.03 -5.01
C PRO A 10 13.17 -4.99 -3.87
N TYR A 11 12.21 -4.58 -3.06
CA TYR A 11 11.63 -5.39 -1.99
C TYR A 11 10.10 -5.38 -2.11
N ASP A 12 9.46 -6.41 -1.57
CA ASP A 12 8.01 -6.50 -1.60
C ASP A 12 7.40 -5.68 -0.46
N MET A 13 6.78 -4.56 -0.82
CA MET A 13 6.10 -3.67 0.12
C MET A 13 4.98 -4.39 0.91
N LYS A 14 4.41 -5.48 0.38
CA LYS A 14 3.40 -6.27 1.12
C LYS A 14 3.99 -6.89 2.38
N VAL A 15 5.25 -7.29 2.37
CA VAL A 15 5.91 -7.87 3.55
C VAL A 15 6.02 -6.80 4.64
N LEU A 16 6.37 -5.57 4.27
CA LEU A 16 6.42 -4.45 5.20
C LEU A 16 5.04 -4.16 5.78
N ILE A 17 4.02 -4.01 4.93
CA ILE A 17 2.62 -3.77 5.37
C ILE A 17 2.15 -4.86 6.35
N LYS A 18 2.38 -6.14 6.03
CA LYS A 18 1.97 -7.25 6.91
C LYS A 18 2.71 -7.27 8.24
N SER A 19 3.90 -6.69 8.32
CA SER A 19 4.65 -6.59 9.56
C SER A 19 4.19 -5.45 10.48
N THR A 20 3.43 -4.47 9.94
CA THR A 20 2.98 -3.30 10.71
C THR A 20 1.54 -3.40 11.20
N ILE A 21 0.69 -4.18 10.51
CA ILE A 21 -0.73 -4.33 10.84
C ILE A 21 -0.98 -5.49 11.81
N ASP A 22 -2.08 -5.40 12.56
CA ASP A 22 -2.53 -6.45 13.45
C ASP A 22 -2.72 -7.78 12.69
N ASP A 23 -2.20 -8.88 13.26
CA ASP A 23 -2.28 -10.25 12.73
C ASP A 23 -1.75 -10.46 11.30
N GLY A 24 -1.11 -9.45 10.70
CA GLY A 24 -0.62 -9.49 9.32
C GLY A 24 -1.73 -9.65 8.25
N TYR A 25 -3.00 -9.43 8.60
CA TYR A 25 -4.12 -9.59 7.68
C TYR A 25 -4.32 -8.33 6.83
N PHE A 26 -3.79 -8.36 5.62
CA PHE A 26 -3.97 -7.29 4.63
C PHE A 26 -5.03 -7.68 3.60
N PHE A 27 -6.14 -6.94 3.58
CA PHE A 27 -7.18 -7.10 2.57
C PHE A 27 -6.89 -6.17 1.38
N GLU A 28 -6.15 -6.69 0.41
CA GLU A 28 -5.76 -5.95 -0.79
C GLU A 28 -6.93 -5.78 -1.77
N ILE A 29 -7.07 -4.58 -2.34
CA ILE A 29 -8.10 -4.26 -3.32
C ILE A 29 -7.47 -4.10 -4.70
N GLY A 30 -8.02 -4.84 -5.67
CA GLY A 30 -7.52 -4.85 -7.04
C GLY A 30 -6.07 -5.32 -7.16
N PRO A 31 -5.70 -6.50 -6.64
CA PRO A 31 -4.32 -7.01 -6.69
C PRO A 31 -3.78 -7.19 -8.11
N ASP A 32 -4.66 -7.32 -9.11
CA ASP A 32 -4.28 -7.51 -10.51
C ASP A 32 -4.30 -6.25 -11.38
N PHE A 33 -4.73 -5.11 -10.84
CA PHE A 33 -4.79 -3.83 -11.55
C PHE A 33 -3.79 -2.83 -10.97
N ALA A 34 -3.00 -2.16 -11.80
CA ALA A 34 -1.97 -1.19 -11.38
C ALA A 34 -1.12 -1.69 -10.18
N LYS A 35 -0.30 -2.72 -10.44
CA LYS A 35 0.47 -3.45 -9.41
C LYS A 35 1.61 -2.64 -8.78
N ASN A 36 1.95 -1.49 -9.37
CA ASN A 36 2.89 -0.46 -8.89
C ASN A 36 2.35 0.32 -7.68
N ILE A 37 1.04 0.27 -7.40
CA ILE A 37 0.45 0.80 -6.17
C ILE A 37 -0.43 -0.26 -5.49
N LEU A 38 -0.17 -0.47 -4.20
CA LEU A 38 -0.96 -1.31 -3.32
C LEU A 38 -2.00 -0.44 -2.61
N ILE A 39 -3.24 -0.89 -2.62
CA ILE A 39 -4.30 -0.33 -1.78
C ILE A 39 -5.02 -1.46 -1.07
N GLY A 40 -5.55 -1.18 0.11
CA GLY A 40 -6.29 -2.18 0.86
C GLY A 40 -6.52 -1.78 2.31
N PHE A 41 -7.08 -2.69 3.08
CA PHE A 41 -7.37 -2.46 4.49
C PHE A 41 -6.50 -3.32 5.39
N GLY A 42 -6.12 -2.75 6.52
CA GLY A 42 -5.53 -3.44 7.66
C GLY A 42 -6.14 -2.90 8.96
N ARG A 43 -5.69 -3.43 10.10
CA ARG A 43 -6.05 -2.91 11.42
C ARG A 43 -4.80 -2.52 12.19
N TYR A 44 -4.94 -1.48 13.00
CA TYR A 44 -3.95 -1.04 13.99
C TYR A 44 -4.66 -0.90 15.32
N ASN A 45 -4.28 -1.70 16.32
CA ASN A 45 -4.94 -1.77 17.61
C ASN A 45 -6.47 -1.94 17.49
N GLY A 46 -6.92 -2.81 16.58
CA GLY A 46 -8.33 -3.10 16.32
C GLY A 46 -9.06 -2.03 15.50
N ARG A 47 -8.46 -0.86 15.23
CA ARG A 47 -9.05 0.18 14.38
C ARG A 47 -8.70 -0.06 12.91
N VAL A 48 -9.70 -0.04 12.04
CA VAL A 48 -9.50 -0.17 10.58
C VAL A 48 -8.74 1.04 10.05
N ALA A 49 -7.74 0.79 9.19
CA ALA A 49 -7.04 1.80 8.44
C ALA A 49 -6.95 1.40 6.95
N GLY A 50 -7.11 2.38 6.08
CA GLY A 50 -6.81 2.25 4.66
C GLY A 50 -5.32 2.42 4.44
N ILE A 51 -4.73 1.55 3.63
CA ILE A 51 -3.30 1.54 3.35
C ILE A 51 -3.10 1.85 1.87
N VAL A 52 -2.19 2.78 1.58
CA VAL A 52 -1.75 3.10 0.21
C VAL A 52 -0.23 3.02 0.19
N ALA A 53 0.33 2.24 -0.73
CA ALA A 53 1.77 1.98 -0.72
C ALA A 53 2.35 1.78 -2.12
N ASN A 54 3.51 2.36 -2.40
CA ASN A 54 4.26 2.10 -3.63
C ASN A 54 4.80 0.66 -3.63
N GLN A 55 4.85 0.01 -4.78
CA GLN A 55 5.45 -1.32 -4.94
C GLN A 55 6.73 -1.23 -5.78
N PRO A 56 7.93 -1.17 -5.16
CA PRO A 56 9.21 -1.06 -5.87
C PRO A 56 9.46 -2.20 -6.86
N GLN A 57 8.89 -3.39 -6.62
CA GLN A 57 9.03 -4.53 -7.54
C GLN A 57 8.33 -4.34 -8.90
N VAL A 58 7.45 -3.35 -9.04
CA VAL A 58 6.68 -3.12 -10.27
C VAL A 58 6.90 -1.69 -10.72
N LEU A 59 7.45 -1.52 -11.94
CA LEU A 59 7.77 -0.21 -12.52
C LEU A 59 8.60 0.69 -11.59
N ALA A 60 9.44 0.10 -10.73
CA ALA A 60 10.22 0.80 -9.71
C ALA A 60 9.36 1.64 -8.73
N GLY A 61 8.08 1.32 -8.55
CA GLY A 61 7.17 2.09 -7.69
C GLY A 61 6.67 3.40 -8.32
N CYS A 62 7.00 3.68 -9.58
CA CYS A 62 6.55 4.87 -10.30
C CYS A 62 5.03 4.90 -10.45
N LEU A 63 4.44 6.08 -10.23
CA LEU A 63 3.02 6.31 -10.42
C LEU A 63 2.69 6.59 -11.90
N ASP A 64 1.81 5.76 -12.46
CA ASP A 64 1.19 5.98 -13.76
C ASP A 64 -0.28 6.40 -13.60
N ILE A 65 -0.99 6.56 -14.73
CA ILE A 65 -2.39 7.01 -14.76
C ILE A 65 -3.28 6.03 -14.00
N ASP A 66 -3.08 4.72 -14.21
CA ASP A 66 -3.89 3.68 -13.60
C ASP A 66 -3.67 3.59 -12.08
N ALA A 67 -2.42 3.66 -11.62
CA ALA A 67 -2.10 3.74 -10.21
C ALA A 67 -2.71 4.99 -9.55
N SER A 68 -2.64 6.13 -10.23
CA SER A 68 -3.20 7.38 -9.74
C SER A 68 -4.72 7.30 -9.58
N LEU A 69 -5.43 6.74 -10.57
CA LEU A 69 -6.88 6.53 -10.51
C LEU A 69 -7.27 5.53 -9.41
N LYS A 70 -6.51 4.43 -9.28
CA LYS A 70 -6.70 3.39 -8.26
C LYS A 70 -6.56 3.98 -6.86
N ALA A 71 -5.47 4.68 -6.59
CA ALA A 71 -5.21 5.31 -5.30
C ALA A 71 -6.24 6.41 -4.97
N ALA A 72 -6.53 7.31 -5.92
CA ALA A 72 -7.46 8.42 -5.69
C ALA A 72 -8.88 7.95 -5.31
N ARG A 73 -9.40 6.92 -6.00
CA ARG A 73 -10.71 6.34 -5.66
C ARG A 73 -10.74 5.73 -4.26
N PHE A 74 -9.66 5.04 -3.89
CA PHE A 74 -9.54 4.41 -2.57
C PHE A 74 -9.41 5.45 -1.44
N VAL A 75 -8.62 6.50 -1.64
CA VAL A 75 -8.49 7.61 -0.70
C VAL A 75 -9.84 8.29 -0.47
N ARG A 76 -10.57 8.59 -1.54
CA ARG A 76 -11.93 9.17 -1.45
C ARG A 76 -12.92 8.27 -0.72
N PHE A 77 -12.82 6.96 -0.90
CA PHE A 77 -13.62 6.01 -0.15
C PHE A 77 -13.29 6.08 1.35
N CYS A 78 -12.00 6.03 1.71
CA CYS A 78 -11.59 6.07 3.11
C CYS A 78 -12.05 7.36 3.80
N ASP A 79 -11.90 8.50 3.13
CA ASP A 79 -12.37 9.81 3.59
C ASP A 79 -13.89 9.81 3.85
N ALA A 80 -14.69 9.31 2.91
CA ALA A 80 -16.15 9.26 3.02
C ALA A 80 -16.66 8.42 4.21
N PHE A 81 -15.87 7.46 4.68
CA PHE A 81 -16.24 6.56 5.80
C PHE A 81 -15.43 6.82 7.07
N ASN A 82 -14.71 7.94 7.16
CA ASN A 82 -13.86 8.31 8.30
C ASN A 82 -12.81 7.24 8.65
N ILE A 83 -12.32 6.54 7.63
CA ILE A 83 -11.27 5.53 7.77
C ILE A 83 -9.91 6.25 7.68
N PRO A 84 -9.05 6.16 8.70
CA PRO A 84 -7.73 6.76 8.66
C PRO A 84 -6.87 6.12 7.57
N LEU A 85 -5.99 6.92 6.97
CA LEU A 85 -5.07 6.47 5.93
C LEU A 85 -3.65 6.32 6.49
N VAL A 86 -2.97 5.25 6.09
CA VAL A 86 -1.55 5.01 6.32
C VAL A 86 -0.87 4.88 4.97
N THR A 87 0.13 5.72 4.70
CA THR A 87 0.84 5.74 3.43
C THR A 87 2.28 5.27 3.60
N PHE A 88 2.68 4.24 2.84
CA PHE A 88 4.07 3.81 2.74
C PHE A 88 4.65 4.35 1.44
N VAL A 89 5.58 5.30 1.57
CA VAL A 89 6.11 6.06 0.44
C VAL A 89 7.52 5.57 0.13
N ASP A 90 7.72 5.17 -1.13
CA ASP A 90 9.01 4.82 -1.72
C ASP A 90 8.94 5.20 -3.21
N VAL A 91 9.31 6.46 -3.51
CA VAL A 91 9.15 7.12 -4.82
C VAL A 91 10.47 7.69 -5.33
#